data_AF-A0A959BQA0-F1
#
_entry.id   AF-A0A959BQA0-F1
#
_cell.length_a   1.000
_cell.length_b   1.000
_cell.length_c   1.000
_cell.angle_alpha   90.00
_cell.angle_beta   90.00
_cell.angle_gamma   90.00
#
_symmetry.space_group_name_H-M   'P 1'
#
loop_
_entity.id
_entity.type
_entity.pdbx_description
1 polymer ?
#
loop_
_entity_poly.entity_id
_entity_poly.type
_entity_poly.pdbx_seq_one_letter_code
_entity_poly.pdbx_strand_id
1 'polypeptide(L)' 'MSRTHLHRKLKALTDQPITDFVRSIRLQKALELIREGKLNMSEISYQTGFSSLSHFSRSFKKAYGKSPSEV' A
#
# COMPACT_ATOMS: atom_id res chain seq x y z
N MET A 1 18.42 16.62 -5.64
CA MET A 1 18.37 15.23 -6.13
C MET A 1 17.36 15.15 -7.26
N SER A 2 17.73 14.60 -8.43
CA SER A 2 16.77 14.39 -9.52
C SER A 2 15.91 13.14 -9.26
N ARG A 3 14.72 13.07 -9.86
CA ARG A 3 13.79 11.93 -9.76
C ARG A 3 14.49 10.60 -10.05
N THR A 4 15.31 10.55 -11.09
CA THR A 4 16.05 9.35 -11.50
C THR A 4 17.09 8.91 -10.45
N HIS A 5 17.81 9.86 -9.85
CA HIS A 5 18.77 9.54 -8.79
C HIS A 5 18.08 8.96 -7.54
N LEU A 6 16.93 9.51 -7.15
CA LEU A 6 16.14 8.99 -6.04
C LEU A 6 15.66 7.56 -6.31
N HIS A 7 15.10 7.30 -7.50
CA HIS A 7 14.63 5.97 -7.89
C HIS A 7 15.76 4.92 -7.86
N ARG A 8 16.94 5.24 -8.42
CA ARG A 8 18.10 4.34 -8.39
C ARG A 8 18.60 4.09 -6.98
N LYS A 9 18.72 5.14 -6.17
CA LYS A 9 19.22 5.02 -4.80
C LYS A 9 18.27 4.21 -3.93
N LEU A 10 16.96 4.43 -4.03
CA LEU A 10 15.99 3.66 -3.28
C LEU A 10 16.01 2.18 -3.69
N LYS A 11 15.98 1.89 -5.01
CA LYS A 11 16.08 0.51 -5.49
C LYS A 11 17.38 -0.15 -5.03
N ALA A 12 18.50 0.55 -5.03
CA ALA A 12 19.76 0.00 -4.54
C ALA A 12 19.76 -0.33 -3.04
N LEU A 13 18.91 0.35 -2.25
CA LEU A 13 18.80 0.13 -0.80
C LEU A 13 17.73 -0.90 -0.42
N THR A 14 16.63 -0.97 -1.17
CA THR A 14 15.46 -1.79 -0.83
C THR A 14 15.27 -3.00 -1.76
N ASP A 15 16.08 -3.08 -2.81
CA ASP A 15 15.92 -3.99 -3.96
C ASP A 15 14.53 -3.94 -4.62
N GLN A 16 13.78 -2.85 -4.39
CA GLN A 16 12.42 -2.69 -4.85
C GLN A 16 12.26 -1.41 -5.67
N PRO A 17 11.42 -1.43 -6.73
CA PRO A 17 10.97 -0.21 -7.38
C PRO A 17 10.28 0.71 -6.36
N ILE A 18 10.55 2.02 -6.43
CA ILE A 18 9.93 3.01 -5.53
C ILE A 18 8.40 2.95 -5.50
N THR A 19 7.77 2.61 -6.63
CA THR A 19 6.32 2.45 -6.71
C THR A 19 5.81 1.31 -5.85
N ASP A 20 6.59 0.23 -5.76
CA ASP A 20 6.24 -0.96 -4.99
C ASP A 20 6.53 -0.74 -3.51
N PHE A 21 7.63 -0.06 -3.20
CA PHE A 21 7.97 0.38 -1.85
C PHE A 21 6.92 1.34 -1.26
N VAL A 22 6.49 2.35 -2.03
CA VAL A 22 5.42 3.26 -1.56
C VAL A 22 4.11 2.49 -1.39
N ARG A 23 3.82 1.51 -2.26
CA ARG A 23 2.62 0.69 -2.14
C ARG A 23 2.66 -0.20 -0.89
N SER A 24 3.81 -0.79 -0.54
CA SER A 24 3.92 -1.61 0.67
C SER A 24 3.68 -0.79 1.93
N ILE A 25 4.23 0.42 2.03
CA ILE A 25 3.98 1.34 3.15
C ILE A 25 2.48 1.68 3.27
N ARG A 26 1.83 2.00 2.14
CA ARG A 26 0.39 2.29 2.13
C ARG A 26 -0.44 1.09 2.61
N LEU A 27 -0.09 -0.11 2.15
CA LEU A 27 -0.78 -1.35 2.55
C LEU A 27 -0.53 -1.71 4.01
N GLN A 28 0.65 -1.40 4.56
CA GLN A 28 0.93 -1.56 5.99
C GLN A 28 0.04 -0.64 6.82
N LYS A 29 -0.09 0.64 6.41
CA LYS A 29 -0.99 1.55 7.11
C LYS A 29 -2.46 1.13 7.00
N ALA A 30 -2.87 0.59 5.86
CA ALA A 30 -4.22 0.07 5.67
C ALA A 30 -4.51 -1.09 6.64
N LEU A 31 -3.55 -1.99 6.83
CA LEU A 31 -3.67 -3.11 7.77
C LEU A 31 -3.88 -2.64 9.21
N GLU A 32 -3.18 -1.59 9.63
CA GLU A 32 -3.39 -0.97 10.95
C GLU A 32 -4.82 -0.42 11.09
N LEU A 33 -5.30 0.32 10.09
CA LEU A 33 -6.64 0.90 10.10
C LEU A 33 -7.75 -0.15 10.08
N ILE A 34 -7.54 -1.26 9.36
CA ILE A 34 -8.47 -2.40 9.35
C ILE A 34 -8.57 -3.00 10.75
N ARG A 35 -7.44 -3.22 11.42
CA ARG A 35 -7.39 -3.76 12.78
C ARG A 35 -8.00 -2.84 13.83
N GLU A 36 -7.96 -1.53 13.61
CA GLU A 36 -8.68 -0.58 14.47
C GLU A 36 -10.20 -0.70 14.36
N GLY A 37 -10.73 -1.17 13.22
CA GLY A 37 -12.16 -1.44 13.02
C GLY A 37 -13.07 -0.20 13.01
N LYS A 38 -12.50 1.01 12.91
CA LYS A 38 -13.26 2.28 12.98
C LYS A 38 -13.74 2.79 11.63
N LEU A 39 -13.13 2.32 10.54
CA LEU A 39 -13.35 2.81 9.19
C LEU A 39 -13.81 1.65 8.30
N ASN A 40 -14.63 1.98 7.31
CA ASN A 40 -15.00 1.01 6.28
C ASN A 40 -13.89 0.88 5.22
N MET A 41 -13.97 -0.17 4.40
CA MET A 41 -12.91 -0.47 3.43
C MET A 41 -12.72 0.63 2.38
N SER A 42 -13.78 1.35 2.00
CA SER A 42 -13.72 2.48 1.08
C SER A 42 -12.93 3.64 1.68
N GLU A 43 -13.21 4.00 2.94
CA GLU A 43 -12.50 5.05 3.69
C GLU A 43 -11.02 4.71 3.86
N ILE A 44 -10.72 3.46 4.23
CA ILE A 44 -9.34 2.99 4.39
C ILE A 44 -8.60 3.06 3.05
N SER A 45 -9.24 2.67 1.95
CA SER A 45 -8.62 2.76 0.62
C SER A 45 -8.28 4.20 0.25
N TYR A 46 -9.18 5.15 0.55
CA TYR A 46 -8.97 6.56 0.26
C TYR A 46 -7.89 7.19 1.16
N GLN A 47 -7.93 6.95 2.47
CA GLN A 47 -6.93 7.46 3.42
C GLN A 47 -5.51 6.96 3.12
N THR A 48 -5.39 5.72 2.64
CA THR A 48 -4.09 5.14 2.28
C THR A 48 -3.63 5.49 0.86
N GLY A 49 -4.38 6.35 0.16
CA GLY A 49 -3.99 6.93 -1.12
C GLY A 49 -4.23 6.03 -2.33
N PHE A 50 -5.17 5.09 -2.25
CA PHE A 50 -5.67 4.37 -3.42
C PHE A 50 -6.80 5.14 -4.09
N SER A 51 -6.80 5.17 -5.42
CA SER A 51 -7.83 5.84 -6.22
C SER A 51 -9.12 5.02 -6.35
N SER A 52 -9.08 3.71 -6.08
CA SER A 52 -10.28 2.88 -6.06
C SER A 52 -10.14 1.68 -5.13
N LEU A 53 -11.28 1.27 -4.57
CA LEU A 53 -11.39 0.11 -3.68
C LEU A 53 -10.97 -1.19 -4.37
N SER A 54 -11.25 -1.35 -5.65
CA SER A 54 -10.85 -2.52 -6.43
C SER A 54 -9.32 -2.64 -6.56
N HIS A 55 -8.64 -1.50 -6.79
CA HIS A 55 -7.18 -1.47 -6.88
C HIS A 55 -6.54 -1.75 -5.52
N PHE A 56 -7.11 -1.20 -4.45
CA PHE A 56 -6.71 -1.47 -3.07
C PHE A 56 -6.84 -2.96 -2.75
N SER A 57 -8.02 -3.53 -2.95
CA SER A 57 -8.31 -4.93 -2.61
C SER A 57 -7.39 -5.91 -3.34
N ARG A 58 -7.15 -5.68 -4.65
CA ARG A 58 -6.20 -6.49 -5.43
C ARG A 58 -4.78 -6.36 -4.91
N SER A 59 -4.34 -5.15 -4.58
CA SER A 59 -2.99 -4.89 -4.06
C SER A 59 -2.79 -5.49 -2.66
N PHE A 60 -3.79 -5.37 -1.79
CA PHE A 60 -3.79 -5.93 -0.44
C PHE A 60 -3.75 -7.45 -0.48
N LYS A 61 -4.61 -8.08 -1.30
CA LYS A 61 -4.59 -9.54 -1.49
C LYS A 61 -3.27 -10.03 -2.06
N LYS A 62 -2.64 -9.29 -2.98
CA LYS A 62 -1.32 -9.63 -3.50
C LYS A 62 -0.23 -9.56 -2.43
N ALA A 63 -0.32 -8.62 -1.49
CA ALA A 63 0.68 -8.43 -0.44
C ALA A 63 0.51 -9.38 0.76
N TYR A 64 -0.74 -9.66 1.16
CA TYR A 64 -1.05 -10.40 2.41
C TYR A 64 -1.73 -11.75 2.18
N GLY A 65 -2.02 -12.13 0.94
CA GLY A 65 -2.67 -13.40 0.58
C GLY A 65 -4.17 -13.47 0.87
N LYS A 66 -4.71 -12.54 1.68
CA LYS A 66 -6.12 -12.45 2.06
C LYS A 66 -6.74 -11.12 1.63
N SER A 67 -8.05 -11.08 1.45
CA SER A 67 -8.75 -9.83 1.18
C SER A 67 -8.77 -8.92 2.42
N PRO A 68 -8.87 -7.60 2.24
CA PRO A 68 -9.01 -6.65 3.35
C PRO A 68 -10.18 -6.96 4.29
N SER A 69 -11.24 -7.59 3.78
CA SER A 69 -12.44 -7.98 4.55
C SER A 69 -12.27 -9.25 5.37
N GLU A 70 -11.20 -10.02 5.15
CA GLU A 70 -10.91 -11.28 5.87
C GLU A 70 -9.89 -11.09 7.02
N VAL A 71 -9.46 -9.85 7.26
CA VAL A 71 -8.48 -9.46 8.28
C VAL A 71 -9.15 -8.64 9.36
#